data_AF-Q0CJS4-F1
#
_entry.id   AF-Q0CJS4-F1
#
_cell.length_a   1.000
_cell.length_b   1.000
_cell.length_c   1.000
_cell.angle_alpha   90.00
_cell.angle_beta   90.00
_cell.angle_gamma   90.00
#
_symmetry.space_group_name_H-M   'P 1'
#
loop_
_entity.id
_entity.type
_entity.pdbx_description
1 polymer ?
#
loop_
_entity_poly.entity_id
_entity_poly.type
_entity_poly.pdbx_seq_one_letter_code
_entity_poly.pdbx_strand_id
1 'polypeptide(L)'
;MIDENLPTFFLKPTKQKHLWTIYLAQHGDEPTPVYTLRHPDPNSPDCKNRYAVALADPFVPDVIYGEVLIIPEWTQPSLSADAIRQNGGVTPPPEPILPTRFTVHLYNPDQQITVHFKPKSWNSPPTWSFEMPQHTFRQPSTSALDHTLTDPAAADTTPKLRFSWRRDSKLSKDMTCLLSGKTTTLSETKTKHKEPDITVSIFQALREITLYEPNLYRGR
;
A
#
# COMPACT_ATOMS: atom_id res chain seq x y z
N MET A 1 -14.06 14.34 10.01
CA MET A 1 -14.26 14.25 8.55
C MET A 1 -13.82 15.58 7.95
N ILE A 2 -12.81 15.57 7.08
CA ILE A 2 -12.20 16.80 6.52
C ILE A 2 -13.19 17.54 5.60
N ASP A 3 -14.00 16.79 4.85
CA ASP A 3 -15.10 17.27 4.00
C ASP A 3 -16.05 16.10 3.75
N GLU A 4 -17.36 16.28 3.93
CA GLU A 4 -18.36 15.21 3.74
C GLU A 4 -18.56 14.85 2.26
N ASN A 5 -18.11 15.73 1.36
CA ASN A 5 -18.21 15.50 -0.09
C ASN A 5 -17.10 14.59 -0.63
N LEU A 6 -16.03 14.36 0.12
CA LEU A 6 -14.91 13.53 -0.33
C LEU A 6 -15.15 12.06 0.03
N PRO A 7 -14.83 11.11 -0.88
CA PRO A 7 -14.91 9.69 -0.56
C PRO A 7 -14.02 9.37 0.64
N THR A 8 -14.64 8.84 1.69
CA THR A 8 -13.96 8.49 2.94
C THR A 8 -14.26 7.04 3.32
N PHE A 9 -13.19 6.27 3.52
CA PHE A 9 -13.21 4.87 3.92
C PHE A 9 -12.96 4.75 5.41
N PHE A 10 -13.87 4.11 6.15
CA PHE A 10 -13.78 3.90 7.59
C PHE A 10 -13.50 2.43 7.91
N LEU A 11 -12.43 2.16 8.64
CA LEU A 11 -12.06 0.84 9.11
C LEU A 11 -12.73 0.58 10.45
N LYS A 12 -13.65 -0.40 10.52
CA LYS A 12 -14.32 -0.80 11.76
C LYS A 12 -14.04 -2.28 12.06
N PRO A 13 -13.58 -2.62 13.28
CA PRO A 13 -13.44 -4.02 13.66
C PRO A 13 -14.82 -4.68 13.77
N THR A 14 -14.90 -5.95 13.36
CA THR A 14 -16.14 -6.73 13.47
C THR A 14 -16.18 -7.52 14.78
N LYS A 15 -17.32 -8.18 15.06
CA LYS A 15 -17.41 -9.17 16.15
C LYS A 15 -16.57 -10.42 15.86
N GLN A 16 -16.30 -10.71 14.59
CA GLN A 16 -15.48 -11.85 14.20
C GLN A 16 -14.00 -11.47 14.37
N LYS A 17 -13.23 -12.39 14.93
CA LYS A 17 -11.79 -12.17 15.14
C LYS A 17 -11.09 -12.02 13.79
N HIS A 18 -10.07 -11.17 13.74
CA HIS A 18 -9.21 -10.97 12.56
C HIS A 18 -9.91 -10.40 11.31
N LEU A 19 -11.14 -9.91 11.46
CA LEU A 19 -11.93 -9.33 10.39
C LEU A 19 -12.35 -7.90 10.72
N TRP A 20 -12.12 -7.02 9.74
CA TRP A 20 -12.54 -5.63 9.78
C TRP A 20 -13.40 -5.35 8.56
N THR A 21 -14.37 -4.46 8.69
CA THR A 21 -15.17 -3.99 7.56
C THR A 21 -14.73 -2.57 7.22
N ILE A 22 -14.54 -2.32 5.93
CA ILE A 22 -14.27 -0.99 5.38
C ILE A 22 -15.59 -0.45 4.85
N TYR A 23 -16.00 0.69 5.40
CA TYR A 23 -17.21 1.40 4.98
C TYR A 23 -16.84 2.59 4.12
N LEU A 24 -17.61 2.91 3.09
CA LEU A 24 -17.48 4.11 2.28
C LEU A 24 -18.61 5.08 2.60
N ALA A 25 -18.28 6.35 2.83
CA ALA A 25 -19.23 7.46 2.80
C ALA A 25 -18.74 8.55 1.86
N GLN A 26 -19.67 9.21 1.16
CA GLN A 26 -19.41 10.33 0.27
C GLN A 26 -20.69 11.15 0.11
N HIS A 27 -20.58 12.45 -0.17
CA HIS A 27 -21.72 13.35 -0.41
C HIS A 27 -22.79 13.37 0.70
N GLY A 28 -22.39 13.11 1.95
CA GLY A 28 -23.31 13.03 3.09
C GLY A 28 -24.14 11.74 3.17
N ASP A 29 -23.85 10.73 2.35
CA ASP A 29 -24.53 9.44 2.41
C ASP A 29 -24.14 8.65 3.67
N GLU A 30 -25.04 7.77 4.12
CA GLU A 30 -24.75 6.86 5.24
C GLU A 30 -23.63 5.87 4.85
N PRO A 31 -22.62 5.62 5.71
CA PRO A 31 -21.51 4.73 5.38
C PRO A 31 -21.97 3.30 5.07
N THR A 32 -21.63 2.79 3.88
CA THR A 32 -21.99 1.42 3.44
C THR A 32 -20.75 0.52 3.36
N PRO A 33 -20.86 -0.79 3.66
CA PRO A 33 -19.72 -1.69 3.59
C PRO A 33 -19.30 -1.91 2.14
N VAL A 34 -18.02 -1.67 1.85
CA VAL A 34 -17.46 -1.81 0.49
C VAL A 34 -16.37 -2.86 0.42
N TYR A 35 -15.68 -3.16 1.52
CA TYR A 35 -14.69 -4.23 1.59
C TYR A 35 -14.65 -4.87 2.97
N THR A 36 -14.09 -6.08 3.00
CA THR A 36 -13.64 -6.74 4.23
C THR A 36 -12.12 -6.85 4.22
N LEU A 37 -11.49 -6.47 5.32
CA LEU A 37 -10.07 -6.66 5.55
C LEU A 37 -9.88 -7.90 6.44
N ARG A 38 -9.23 -8.93 5.89
CA ARG A 38 -9.05 -10.23 6.54
C ARG A 38 -7.60 -10.48 6.89
N HIS A 39 -7.34 -10.68 8.18
CA HIS A 39 -6.07 -11.18 8.67
C HIS A 39 -6.19 -12.68 8.94
N PRO A 40 -5.10 -13.45 8.76
CA PRO A 40 -5.11 -14.85 9.14
C PRO A 40 -5.07 -15.00 10.67
N ASP A 41 -5.46 -16.17 11.18
CA ASP A 41 -5.42 -16.45 12.63
C ASP A 41 -3.96 -16.49 13.11
N PRO A 42 -3.52 -15.58 14.00
CA PRO A 42 -2.15 -15.55 14.49
C PRO A 42 -1.75 -16.81 15.29
N ASN A 43 -2.71 -17.61 15.74
CA ASN A 43 -2.45 -18.88 16.41
C ASN A 43 -2.28 -20.06 15.44
N SER A 44 -2.58 -19.86 14.15
CA SER A 44 -2.33 -20.87 13.14
C SER A 44 -0.81 -21.06 12.95
N PRO A 45 -0.32 -22.32 12.88
CA PRO A 45 1.10 -22.60 12.64
C PRO A 45 1.66 -21.88 11.40
N ASP A 46 0.85 -21.73 10.36
CA ASP A 46 1.23 -21.09 9.09
C ASP A 46 1.44 -19.57 9.21
N CYS A 47 0.95 -18.97 10.30
CA CYS A 47 1.03 -17.52 10.53
C CYS A 47 2.22 -17.12 11.40
N LYS A 48 2.98 -18.10 11.92
CA LYS A 48 4.15 -17.84 12.74
C LYS A 48 5.16 -17.01 11.95
N ASN A 49 5.57 -15.88 12.52
CA ASN A 49 6.52 -14.94 11.91
C ASN A 49 6.09 -14.47 10.52
N ARG A 50 4.78 -14.27 10.29
CA ARG A 50 4.26 -13.71 9.04
C ARG A 50 3.25 -12.63 9.36
N TYR A 51 3.23 -11.61 8.52
CA TYR A 51 2.13 -10.66 8.47
C TYR A 51 1.43 -10.84 7.13
N ALA A 52 0.13 -11.06 7.16
CA ALA A 52 -0.67 -11.11 5.94
C ALA A 52 -2.00 -10.40 6.14
N VAL A 53 -2.51 -9.85 5.06
CA VAL A 53 -3.87 -9.30 5.02
C VAL A 53 -4.41 -9.36 3.60
N ALA A 54 -5.70 -9.68 3.47
CA ALA A 54 -6.42 -9.69 2.20
C ALA A 54 -7.58 -8.69 2.23
N LEU A 55 -7.80 -8.03 1.09
CA LEU A 55 -8.97 -7.19 0.82
C LEU A 55 -9.98 -8.02 0.03
N ALA A 56 -11.16 -8.23 0.61
CA ALA A 56 -12.20 -9.08 0.07
C ALA A 56 -13.52 -8.31 -0.14
N ASP A 57 -14.43 -8.90 -0.91
CA ASP A 57 -15.81 -8.43 -1.01
C ASP A 57 -16.53 -8.53 0.36
N PRO A 58 -17.36 -7.52 0.71
CA PRO A 58 -18.03 -7.48 2.00
C PRO A 58 -19.12 -8.54 2.18
N PHE A 59 -19.64 -9.13 1.10
CA PHE A 59 -20.75 -10.09 1.10
C PHE A 59 -20.36 -11.46 0.56
N VAL A 60 -19.32 -11.54 -0.27
CA VAL A 60 -18.80 -12.77 -0.89
C VAL A 60 -17.32 -12.95 -0.52
N PRO A 61 -17.01 -13.52 0.66
CA PRO A 61 -15.64 -13.53 1.22
C PRO A 61 -14.56 -14.23 0.37
N ASP A 62 -14.97 -15.06 -0.59
CA ASP A 62 -14.08 -15.76 -1.52
C ASP A 62 -13.63 -14.86 -2.68
N VAL A 63 -14.29 -13.72 -2.90
CA VAL A 63 -13.87 -12.72 -3.86
C VAL A 63 -12.80 -11.84 -3.22
N ILE A 64 -11.54 -12.05 -3.62
CA ILE A 64 -10.38 -11.30 -3.15
C ILE A 64 -9.97 -10.28 -4.21
N TYR A 65 -9.85 -9.01 -3.81
CA TYR A 65 -9.39 -7.92 -4.67
C TYR A 65 -7.90 -7.68 -4.56
N GLY A 66 -7.29 -8.09 -3.45
CA GLY A 66 -5.85 -8.03 -3.30
C GLY A 66 -5.37 -8.59 -1.97
N GLU A 67 -4.08 -8.84 -1.87
CA GLU A 67 -3.44 -9.36 -0.67
C GLU A 67 -2.00 -8.91 -0.55
N VAL A 68 -1.50 -8.95 0.67
CA VAL A 68 -0.09 -8.74 0.98
C VAL A 68 0.37 -9.83 1.95
N LEU A 69 1.55 -10.36 1.68
CA LEU A 69 2.27 -11.27 2.56
C LEU A 69 3.66 -10.70 2.83
N ILE A 70 3.99 -10.57 4.10
CA ILE A 70 5.29 -10.12 4.58
C ILE A 70 5.87 -11.22 5.47
N ILE A 71 7.06 -11.68 5.09
CA ILE A 71 7.87 -12.62 5.87
C ILE A 71 9.14 -11.85 6.26
N PRO A 72 9.29 -11.43 7.53
CA PRO A 72 10.49 -10.77 8.01
C PRO A 72 11.67 -11.74 7.98
N GLU A 73 12.83 -11.20 7.63
CA GLU A 73 14.11 -11.86 7.90
C GLU A 73 14.41 -11.76 9.40
N TRP A 74 15.34 -12.58 9.89
CA TRP A 74 15.71 -12.61 11.30
C TRP A 74 17.22 -12.40 11.43
N THR A 75 17.63 -11.64 12.44
CA THR A 75 19.04 -11.49 12.74
C THR A 75 19.65 -12.85 13.06
N GLN A 76 20.82 -13.12 12.49
CA GLN A 76 21.61 -14.27 12.87
C GLN A 76 22.54 -13.86 14.02
N PRO A 77 22.71 -14.68 15.06
CA PRO A 77 23.67 -14.40 16.12
C PRO A 77 25.10 -14.50 15.55
N SER A 78 25.64 -13.40 15.04
CA SER A 78 27.02 -13.30 14.56
C SER A 78 27.89 -12.58 15.59
N LEU A 79 28.04 -13.19 16.77
CA LEU A 79 29.07 -12.73 17.71
C LEU A 79 30.39 -13.45 17.43
N SER A 80 31.48 -12.70 17.38
CA SER A 80 32.82 -13.29 17.52
C SER A 80 32.94 -13.96 18.90
N ALA A 81 33.83 -14.95 19.02
CA ALA A 81 34.02 -15.69 20.28
C ALA A 81 34.28 -14.78 21.50
N ASP A 82 34.90 -13.62 21.28
CA ASP A 82 35.17 -12.62 22.32
C ASP A 82 33.91 -11.86 22.78
N ALA A 83 33.00 -11.53 21.87
CA ALA A 83 31.75 -10.87 22.21
C ALA A 83 30.76 -11.81 22.94
N ILE A 84 30.82 -13.12 22.65
CA ILE A 84 30.08 -14.15 23.40
C ILE A 84 30.59 -14.22 24.84
N ARG A 85 31.92 -14.15 25.04
CA ARG A 85 32.54 -14.16 26.38
C ARG A 85 32.19 -12.91 27.18
N GLN A 86 32.13 -11.74 26.54
CA GLN A 86 31.73 -10.49 27.20
C GLN A 86 30.24 -10.48 27.61
N ASN A 87 29.37 -11.18 26.87
CA ASN A 87 27.95 -11.35 27.20
C ASN A 87 27.67 -12.59 28.08
N GLY A 88 28.65 -13.08 28.84
CA GLY A 88 28.44 -14.20 29.78
C GLY A 88 28.10 -15.53 29.10
N GLY A 89 28.46 -15.70 27.82
CA GLY A 89 28.24 -16.94 27.06
C GLY A 89 26.89 -17.04 26.37
N VAL A 90 26.01 -16.03 26.48
CA VAL A 90 24.65 -16.08 25.92
C VAL A 90 24.58 -15.29 24.61
N THR A 91 24.19 -15.96 23.52
CA THR A 91 23.91 -15.27 22.26
C THR A 91 22.61 -14.48 22.38
N PRO A 92 22.57 -13.22 21.91
CA PRO A 92 21.34 -12.44 21.91
C PRO A 92 20.25 -13.16 21.11
N PRO A 93 18.97 -13.04 21.54
CA PRO A 93 17.87 -13.65 20.82
C PRO A 93 17.76 -13.07 19.40
N PRO A 94 17.38 -13.88 18.39
CA PRO A 94 17.10 -13.38 17.05
C PRO A 94 16.00 -12.31 17.08
N GLU A 95 16.24 -11.19 16.39
CA GLU A 95 15.31 -10.08 16.23
C GLU A 95 14.80 -10.02 14.79
N PRO A 96 13.52 -9.66 14.57
CA PRO A 96 12.98 -9.52 13.22
C PRO A 96 13.55 -8.28 12.52
N ILE A 97 13.98 -8.47 11.28
CA ILE A 97 14.41 -7.41 10.38
C ILE A 97 13.18 -6.95 9.59
N LEU A 98 12.81 -5.68 9.78
CA LEU A 98 11.69 -5.09 9.05
C LEU A 98 12.05 -4.97 7.56
N PRO A 99 11.19 -5.47 6.65
CA PRO A 99 11.46 -5.40 5.23
C PRO A 99 11.42 -3.96 4.75
N THR A 100 12.40 -3.60 3.92
CA THR A 100 12.43 -2.30 3.21
C THR A 100 11.65 -2.33 1.90
N ARG A 101 11.10 -3.50 1.54
CA ARG A 101 10.24 -3.68 0.37
C ARG A 101 9.24 -4.81 0.59
N PHE A 102 8.05 -4.67 0.05
CA PHE A 102 7.07 -5.76 -0.02
C PHE A 102 6.19 -5.58 -1.25
N THR A 103 5.48 -6.64 -1.64
CA THR A 103 4.61 -6.64 -2.81
C THR A 103 3.15 -6.73 -2.37
N VAL A 104 2.31 -5.87 -2.94
CA VAL A 104 0.86 -5.98 -2.89
C VAL A 104 0.41 -6.62 -4.19
N HIS A 105 -0.33 -7.72 -4.08
CA HIS A 105 -1.00 -8.36 -5.21
C HIS A 105 -2.41 -7.77 -5.31
N LEU A 106 -2.78 -7.30 -6.50
CA LEU A 106 -4.15 -6.87 -6.82
C LEU A 106 -4.69 -7.81 -7.89
N TYR A 107 -5.98 -8.07 -7.85
CA TYR A 107 -6.66 -8.99 -8.75
C TYR A 107 -7.74 -8.27 -9.55
N ASN A 108 -8.00 -8.78 -10.76
CA ASN A 108 -9.01 -8.27 -11.67
C ASN A 108 -8.86 -6.76 -12.00
N PRO A 109 -7.84 -6.36 -12.78
CA PRO A 109 -6.83 -7.21 -13.41
C PRO A 109 -5.66 -7.51 -12.46
N ASP A 110 -4.90 -8.57 -12.76
CA ASP A 110 -3.76 -8.97 -11.95
C ASP A 110 -2.64 -7.92 -12.04
N GLN A 111 -2.23 -7.41 -10.89
CA GLN A 111 -1.11 -6.47 -10.74
C GLN A 111 -0.25 -6.81 -9.54
N GLN A 112 1.04 -6.50 -9.65
CA GLN A 112 1.98 -6.58 -8.55
C GLN A 112 2.57 -5.19 -8.29
N ILE A 113 2.22 -4.60 -7.16
CA ILE A 113 2.69 -3.28 -6.75
C ILE A 113 3.78 -3.46 -5.71
N THR A 114 5.02 -3.15 -6.07
CA THR A 114 6.14 -3.17 -5.12
C THR A 114 6.17 -1.86 -4.36
N VAL A 115 6.08 -1.96 -3.03
CA VAL A 115 6.20 -0.82 -2.11
C VAL A 115 7.61 -0.81 -1.55
N HIS A 116 8.26 0.35 -1.57
CA HIS A 116 9.62 0.57 -1.08
C HIS A 116 9.63 1.52 0.12
N PHE A 117 10.33 1.14 1.18
CA PHE A 117 10.63 2.01 2.31
C PHE A 117 11.95 2.74 2.08
N LYS A 118 11.90 4.07 2.18
CA LYS A 118 13.07 4.91 2.34
C LYS A 118 13.13 5.37 3.80
N PRO A 119 14.15 4.95 4.58
CA PRO A 119 14.37 5.46 5.92
C PRO A 119 14.58 6.98 5.93
N LYS A 120 14.39 7.58 7.12
CA LYS A 120 14.65 9.01 7.31
C LYS A 120 16.10 9.35 6.94
N SER A 121 16.29 10.38 6.13
CA SER A 121 17.59 11.02 5.91
C SER A 121 17.62 12.43 6.51
N TRP A 122 18.79 13.06 6.52
CA TRP A 122 18.94 14.45 6.99
C TRP A 122 17.96 15.43 6.32
N ASN A 123 17.68 15.21 5.03
CA ASN A 123 16.88 16.09 4.18
C ASN A 123 15.51 15.51 3.76
N SER A 124 15.12 14.32 4.22
CA SER A 124 13.83 13.74 3.84
C SER A 124 13.21 12.88 4.95
N PRO A 125 11.88 12.99 5.17
CA PRO A 125 11.18 12.14 6.13
C PRO A 125 11.16 10.68 5.66
N PRO A 126 10.93 9.72 6.57
CA PRO A 126 10.73 8.33 6.17
C PRO A 126 9.51 8.24 5.25
N THR A 127 9.64 7.49 4.16
CA THR A 127 8.69 7.50 3.06
C THR A 127 8.46 6.09 2.55
N TRP A 128 7.21 5.72 2.31
CA TRP A 128 6.86 4.52 1.54
C TRP A 128 6.45 4.92 0.14
N SER A 129 7.14 4.45 -0.89
CA SER A 129 6.86 4.80 -2.28
C SER A 129 6.48 3.58 -3.11
N PHE A 130 5.57 3.78 -4.05
CA PHE A 130 5.14 2.74 -4.99
C PHE A 130 4.72 3.39 -6.31
N GLU A 131 4.63 2.59 -7.35
CA GLU A 131 4.20 3.04 -8.67
C GLU A 131 3.04 2.19 -9.14
N MET A 132 2.07 2.82 -9.80
CA MET A 132 0.92 2.14 -10.41
C MET A 132 0.70 2.62 -11.83
N PRO A 133 0.20 1.77 -12.74
CA PRO A 133 -0.24 2.19 -14.06
C PRO A 133 -1.26 3.33 -13.98
N GLN A 134 -1.13 4.35 -14.84
CA GLN A 134 -2.12 5.43 -14.93
C GLN A 134 -3.51 4.89 -15.33
N HIS A 135 -3.51 3.82 -16.13
CA HIS A 135 -4.70 3.07 -16.50
C HIS A 135 -4.47 1.61 -16.13
N THR A 136 -5.32 1.08 -15.26
CA THR A 136 -5.30 -0.33 -14.84
C THR A 136 -6.22 -1.18 -15.70
N PHE A 137 -7.46 -0.70 -15.89
CA PHE A 137 -8.47 -1.40 -16.67
C PHE A 137 -8.39 -1.03 -18.14
N ARG A 138 -8.65 -2.02 -18.98
CA ARG A 138 -8.90 -1.80 -20.41
C ARG A 138 -10.15 -0.94 -20.59
N GLN A 139 -10.07 0.02 -21.50
CA GLN A 139 -11.26 0.75 -21.93
C GLN A 139 -12.16 -0.16 -22.77
N PRO A 140 -13.48 -0.23 -22.49
CA PRO A 140 -14.39 -1.01 -23.31
C PRO A 140 -14.27 -0.61 -24.79
N SER A 141 -14.07 -1.58 -25.67
CA SER A 141 -14.02 -1.38 -27.12
C SER A 141 -14.98 -2.35 -27.81
N THR A 142 -15.61 -1.92 -28.89
CA THR A 142 -16.47 -2.75 -29.73
C THR A 142 -15.69 -3.59 -30.75
N SER A 143 -14.36 -3.41 -30.82
CA SER A 143 -13.48 -4.13 -31.73
C SER A 143 -13.08 -5.49 -31.14
N ALA A 144 -13.41 -6.57 -31.85
CA ALA A 144 -12.99 -7.94 -31.52
C ALA A 144 -11.46 -8.09 -31.37
N LEU A 145 -10.68 -7.29 -32.11
CA LEU A 145 -9.22 -7.27 -32.03
C LEU A 145 -8.72 -6.69 -30.71
N ASP A 146 -9.41 -5.68 -30.17
CA ASP A 146 -9.02 -5.02 -28.93
C ASP A 146 -9.23 -5.92 -27.70
N HIS A 147 -10.04 -6.97 -27.82
CA HIS A 147 -10.19 -8.00 -26.79
C HIS A 147 -8.98 -8.95 -26.68
N THR A 148 -8.10 -9.00 -27.70
CA THR A 148 -6.92 -9.88 -27.71
C THR A 148 -5.64 -9.21 -27.20
N LEU A 149 -5.66 -7.89 -27.01
CA LEU A 149 -4.50 -7.12 -26.57
C LEU A 149 -4.24 -7.34 -25.08
N THR A 150 -3.01 -7.16 -24.60
CA THR A 150 -2.64 -7.24 -23.17
C THR A 150 -3.28 -6.11 -22.35
N ASP A 151 -3.63 -6.36 -21.08
CA ASP A 151 -4.17 -5.30 -20.22
C ASP A 151 -3.15 -4.18 -19.99
N PRO A 152 -3.59 -2.91 -19.90
CA PRO A 152 -2.69 -1.78 -19.62
C PRO A 152 -1.86 -2.00 -18.35
N ALA A 153 -2.47 -2.66 -17.35
CA ALA A 153 -1.86 -3.15 -16.13
C ALA A 153 -0.55 -3.95 -16.33
N ALA A 154 -0.49 -4.76 -17.38
CA ALA A 154 0.57 -5.73 -17.66
C ALA A 154 1.51 -5.29 -18.80
N ALA A 155 1.23 -4.16 -19.47
CA ALA A 155 2.09 -3.64 -20.53
C ALA A 155 3.20 -2.73 -19.96
N ASP A 156 4.46 -3.05 -20.26
CA ASP A 156 5.62 -2.27 -19.80
C ASP A 156 5.64 -0.83 -20.33
N THR A 157 4.96 -0.58 -21.45
CA THR A 157 4.87 0.74 -22.07
C THR A 157 3.86 1.66 -21.38
N THR A 158 3.04 1.15 -20.47
CA THR A 158 2.00 1.95 -19.80
C THR A 158 2.65 2.96 -18.85
N PRO A 159 2.38 4.27 -19.01
CA PRO A 159 2.87 5.29 -18.08
C PRO A 159 2.45 4.97 -16.64
N LYS A 160 3.39 5.11 -15.70
CA LYS A 160 3.14 4.86 -14.27
C LYS A 160 3.11 6.15 -13.49
N LEU A 161 2.20 6.24 -12.53
CA LEU A 161 2.12 7.29 -11.54
C LEU A 161 2.92 6.88 -10.30
N ARG A 162 3.70 7.81 -9.75
CA ARG A 162 4.47 7.56 -8.52
C ARG A 162 3.76 8.12 -7.31
N PHE A 163 3.51 7.26 -6.33
CA PHE A 163 2.89 7.61 -5.07
C PHE A 163 3.89 7.51 -3.92
N SER A 164 3.68 8.33 -2.90
CA SER A 164 4.44 8.24 -1.67
C SER A 164 3.59 8.54 -0.43
N TRP A 165 3.61 7.63 0.53
CA TRP A 165 3.07 7.83 1.86
C TRP A 165 4.15 8.36 2.79
N ARG A 166 3.84 9.45 3.50
CA ARG A 166 4.70 10.06 4.52
C ARG A 166 3.91 10.25 5.79
N ARG A 167 4.59 10.15 6.92
CA ARG A 167 3.99 10.47 8.23
C ARG A 167 4.02 11.98 8.43
N ASP A 168 2.93 12.56 8.90
CA ASP A 168 2.84 14.01 9.06
C ASP A 168 3.75 14.53 10.17
N SER A 169 3.90 13.77 11.26
CA SER A 169 4.85 14.07 12.33
C SER A 169 5.27 12.82 13.09
N LYS A 170 6.33 12.91 13.91
CA LYS A 170 6.80 11.77 14.73
C LYS A 170 5.74 11.25 15.72
N LEU A 171 4.88 12.14 16.22
CA LEU A 171 3.86 11.82 17.22
C LEU A 171 2.50 11.52 16.58
N SER A 172 2.28 11.97 15.35
CA SER A 172 1.03 11.71 14.65
C SER A 172 0.95 10.26 14.18
N LYS A 173 -0.26 9.72 14.21
CA LYS A 173 -0.60 8.46 13.53
C LYS A 173 -1.07 8.70 12.09
N ASP A 174 -1.15 9.96 11.69
CA ASP A 174 -1.66 10.36 10.40
C ASP A 174 -0.57 10.25 9.34
N MET A 175 -1.01 9.86 8.16
CA MET A 175 -0.16 9.72 6.99
C MET A 175 -0.82 10.43 5.81
N THR A 176 0.01 11.03 4.97
CA THR A 176 -0.42 11.69 3.73
C THR A 176 0.16 10.95 2.54
N CYS A 177 -0.68 10.63 1.57
CA CYS A 177 -0.31 10.10 0.27
C CYS A 177 -0.16 11.23 -0.74
N LEU A 178 0.99 11.26 -1.39
CA LEU A 178 1.37 12.26 -2.38
C LEU A 178 1.59 11.58 -3.73
N LEU A 179 1.13 12.23 -4.80
CA LEU A 179 1.46 11.90 -6.19
C LEU A 179 2.64 12.76 -6.64
N SER A 180 3.73 12.13 -7.10
CA SER A 180 5.01 12.76 -7.41
C SER A 180 5.38 12.76 -8.91
N GLY A 181 4.37 12.83 -9.79
CA GLY A 181 4.51 12.89 -11.26
C GLY A 181 4.38 11.54 -11.98
N LYS A 182 4.56 11.57 -13.31
CA LYS A 182 4.49 10.42 -14.22
C LYS A 182 5.89 9.89 -14.53
N THR A 183 6.00 8.58 -14.73
CA THR A 183 7.19 7.95 -15.30
C THR A 183 6.83 7.48 -16.70
N THR A 184 7.42 8.10 -17.72
CA THR A 184 7.37 7.60 -19.11
C THR A 184 8.62 6.77 -19.38
N THR A 185 8.49 5.66 -20.11
CA THR A 185 9.61 4.76 -20.47
C THR A 185 10.58 5.37 -21.49
N LEU A 186 10.23 6.54 -22.05
CA LEU A 186 11.05 7.27 -22.99
C LEU A 186 11.85 8.34 -22.23
N SER A 187 13.07 7.98 -21.85
CA SER A 187 14.19 8.87 -21.45
C SER A 187 13.81 10.36 -21.42
N GLU A 188 13.14 10.81 -20.35
CA GLU A 188 12.90 12.23 -20.16
C GLU A 188 14.25 12.89 -19.88
N THR A 189 14.75 13.57 -20.91
CA THR A 189 15.78 14.58 -20.79
C THR A 189 15.37 15.54 -19.68
N LYS A 190 16.20 15.61 -18.64
CA LYS A 190 16.09 16.47 -17.46
C LYS A 190 15.55 17.88 -17.77
N THR A 191 14.23 18.06 -17.83
CA THR A 191 13.61 19.38 -17.83
C THR A 191 13.46 19.83 -16.38
N LYS A 192 13.92 21.06 -16.12
CA LYS A 192 14.18 21.63 -14.78
C LYS A 192 12.94 21.93 -13.93
N HIS A 193 11.74 21.57 -14.36
CA HIS A 193 10.49 21.84 -13.64
C HIS A 193 9.91 20.55 -13.08
N LYS A 194 10.36 20.20 -11.87
CA LYS A 194 9.70 19.15 -11.08
C LYS A 194 8.33 19.67 -10.66
N GLU A 195 7.26 19.05 -11.14
CA GLU A 195 5.90 19.34 -10.66
C GLU A 195 5.83 19.16 -9.13
N PRO A 196 5.09 20.03 -8.42
CA PRO A 196 4.92 19.86 -6.99
C PRO A 196 4.16 18.57 -6.69
N ASP A 197 4.54 17.93 -5.57
CA ASP A 197 3.81 16.76 -5.07
C ASP A 197 2.34 17.15 -4.79
N ILE A 198 1.40 16.33 -5.26
CA ILE A 198 -0.05 16.58 -5.08
C ILE A 198 -0.59 15.64 -4.00
N THR A 199 -1.26 16.16 -2.98
CA THR A 199 -1.95 15.32 -1.99
C THR A 199 -3.13 14.60 -2.63
N VAL A 200 -3.13 13.27 -2.58
CA VAL A 200 -4.21 12.44 -3.16
C VAL A 200 -5.01 11.69 -2.10
N SER A 201 -4.42 11.45 -0.92
CA SER A 201 -5.11 10.79 0.18
C SER A 201 -4.52 11.15 1.53
N ILE A 202 -5.33 11.09 2.57
CA ILE A 202 -4.91 11.19 3.97
C ILE A 202 -5.47 9.97 4.71
N PHE A 203 -4.62 9.33 5.51
CA PHE A 203 -5.00 8.27 6.44
C PHE A 203 -4.89 8.79 7.87
N GLN A 204 -6.01 8.92 8.57
CA GLN A 204 -6.06 9.54 9.90
C GLN A 204 -6.31 8.49 10.98
N ALA A 205 -5.62 8.67 12.13
CA ALA A 205 -5.78 7.91 13.36
C ALA A 205 -5.72 6.37 13.22
N LEU A 206 -5.17 5.86 12.11
CA LEU A 206 -5.21 4.46 11.70
C LEU A 206 -6.63 3.89 11.51
N ARG A 207 -7.61 4.74 11.16
CA ARG A 207 -9.03 4.37 11.13
C ARG A 207 -9.79 4.88 9.92
N GLU A 208 -9.37 5.97 9.30
CA GLU A 208 -10.10 6.57 8.18
C GLU A 208 -9.17 7.01 7.06
N ILE A 209 -9.52 6.71 5.81
CA ILE A 209 -8.80 7.12 4.60
C ILE A 209 -9.71 8.02 3.79
N THR A 210 -9.32 9.27 3.55
CA THR A 210 -10.04 10.19 2.66
C THR A 210 -9.29 10.34 1.34
N LEU A 211 -10.01 10.32 0.21
CA LEU A 211 -9.46 10.52 -1.13
C LEU A 211 -9.78 11.91 -1.67
N TYR A 212 -8.78 12.60 -2.22
CA TYR A 212 -8.95 13.86 -2.93
C TYR A 212 -9.13 13.58 -4.42
N GLU A 213 -10.33 13.16 -4.84
CA GLU A 213 -10.62 12.81 -6.24
C GLU A 213 -10.20 13.88 -7.25
N PRO A 214 -10.45 15.20 -7.04
CA PRO A 214 -10.03 16.24 -8.00
C PRO A 214 -8.52 16.24 -8.28
N ASN A 215 -7.73 15.81 -7.30
CA ASN A 215 -6.27 15.76 -7.41
C ASN A 215 -5.79 14.54 -8.21
N LEU A 216 -6.60 13.47 -8.30
CA LEU A 216 -6.31 12.34 -9.19
C LEU A 216 -6.49 12.70 -10.67
N TYR A 217 -7.42 13.61 -10.99
CA TYR A 217 -7.63 14.08 -12.36
C TYR A 217 -6.55 15.07 -12.84
N ARG A 218 -5.98 15.87 -11.93
CA ARG A 218 -4.86 16.78 -12.26
C ARG A 218 -3.60 16.04 -12.68
N GLY A 219 -3.45 14.79 -12.23
CA GLY A 219 -2.37 13.90 -12.65
C GLY A 219 -2.65 13.14 -13.94
N ARG A 220 -3.80 13.34 -14.64
CA ARG A 220 -4.10 12.68 -15.91
C ARG A 220 -3.33 13.28 -17.09
#